data_AF-A0A182ESI3-F1
#
_entry.id   AF-A0A182ESI3-F1
#
_cell.length_a   1.000
_cell.length_b   1.000
_cell.length_c   1.000
_cell.angle_alpha   90.00
_cell.angle_beta   90.00
_cell.angle_gamma   90.00
#
_symmetry.space_group_name_H-M   'P 1'
#
loop_
_entity.id
_entity.type
_entity.pdbx_description
1 polymer ?
#
loop_
_entity_poly.entity_id
_entity_poly.type
_entity_poly.pdbx_seq_one_letter_code
_entity_poly.pdbx_strand_id
1 'polypeptide(L)'
;MKTCILRLLAVYNTTQPVRAKVRYNSAKSQQPATSSTTVMMKNDERKFAVCDSFVEFMIRKHQEELQRLSALIREEAIQRYNSYLQTVHYRNNIITGLRRILARSHDQYLVPVGSTASGLASGVSDIDLVYMSTTDEKQRERLLRLLSKENFRRTFMTEVKTRIKESSLCKEFDWSQTDIIHTARVPILHLQTQKHMQVDIQFEKYASIRNTYFVRRCAQYDARVVLLNMWAQKWLELQRLKDSKHGLFSTYHVLMLVLHFLQCTGSYGIQPILPVMCKKFRGNLRPTLPIQRIALSLYENPKSLDSQEKQEPDVAELILLFLTHYAKYDFNNTSFHLHNATVTERNQF
;
A
#
# COMPACT_ATOMS: atom_id res chain seq x y z
N MET A 1 -36.89 19.87 33.57
CA MET A 1 -36.52 18.43 33.50
C MET A 1 -35.15 18.32 32.88
N LYS A 2 -34.21 17.71 33.60
CA LYS A 2 -32.75 17.85 33.40
C LYS A 2 -32.20 16.90 32.34
N THR A 3 -31.22 17.43 31.63
CA THR A 3 -30.25 16.89 30.67
C THR A 3 -29.65 15.54 31.07
N CYS A 4 -29.50 14.61 30.12
CA CYS A 4 -28.73 13.38 30.32
C CYS A 4 -27.56 13.33 29.32
N ILE A 5 -26.35 13.41 29.90
CA ILE A 5 -25.03 13.38 29.27
C ILE A 5 -24.58 11.93 29.20
N LEU A 6 -24.23 11.43 28.01
CA LEU A 6 -23.58 10.13 27.84
C LEU A 6 -22.06 10.27 28.04
N ARG A 7 -21.57 9.73 29.16
CA ARG A 7 -20.15 9.58 29.49
C ARG A 7 -19.56 8.33 28.84
N LEU A 8 -18.39 8.51 28.23
CA LEU A 8 -17.44 7.47 27.83
C LEU A 8 -16.89 6.74 29.06
N LEU A 9 -16.81 5.41 29.02
CA LEU A 9 -16.01 4.61 29.95
C LEU A 9 -14.97 3.81 29.17
N ALA A 10 -13.71 4.10 29.49
CA ALA A 10 -12.53 3.35 29.12
C ALA A 10 -12.44 2.07 29.97
N VAL A 11 -12.04 0.95 29.35
CA VAL A 11 -11.70 -0.28 30.07
C VAL A 11 -10.20 -0.51 29.90
N TYR A 12 -9.47 -0.32 31.00
CA TYR A 12 -8.10 -0.78 31.22
C TYR A 12 -8.13 -2.27 31.57
N ASN A 13 -7.32 -3.09 30.90
CA ASN A 13 -7.04 -4.46 31.32
C ASN A 13 -5.61 -4.56 31.86
N THR A 14 -5.50 -4.56 33.17
CA THR A 14 -4.35 -5.03 33.95
C THR A 14 -4.57 -6.49 34.32
N THR A 15 -3.67 -7.39 33.94
CA THR A 15 -3.56 -8.71 34.58
C THR A 15 -2.11 -8.97 34.96
N GLN A 16 -1.90 -9.17 36.27
CA GLN A 16 -0.66 -9.60 36.91
C GLN A 16 -0.80 -11.08 37.37
N PRO A 17 0.30 -11.74 37.80
CA PRO A 17 0.62 -13.13 37.44
C PRO A 17 0.14 -14.17 38.46
N VAL A 18 -0.08 -15.40 37.99
CA VAL A 18 -0.35 -16.57 38.84
C VAL A 18 0.92 -17.38 39.04
N ARG A 19 1.26 -17.57 40.32
CA ARG A 19 2.37 -18.35 40.87
C ARG A 19 1.83 -19.68 41.38
N ALA A 20 2.39 -20.83 40.99
CA ALA A 20 2.11 -22.10 41.67
C ALA A 20 3.27 -23.13 41.59
N LYS A 21 3.81 -23.37 42.79
CA LYS A 21 4.31 -24.61 43.42
C LYS A 21 5.36 -25.50 42.73
N VAL A 22 6.54 -25.44 43.35
CA VAL A 22 7.67 -26.38 43.36
C VAL A 22 7.28 -27.69 44.06
N ARG A 23 7.76 -28.84 43.54
CA ARG A 23 7.88 -30.11 44.28
C ARG A 23 9.33 -30.59 44.19
N TYR A 24 9.92 -30.82 45.36
CA TYR A 24 11.25 -31.37 45.59
C TYR A 24 11.29 -32.87 45.28
N ASN A 25 12.40 -33.35 44.75
CA ASN A 25 12.91 -34.71 44.96
C ASN A 25 14.43 -34.68 45.11
N SER A 26 14.92 -35.52 46.01
CA SER A 26 16.21 -35.44 46.71
C SER A 26 17.39 -36.11 46.01
N ALA A 27 18.51 -35.38 46.03
CA ALA A 27 19.93 -35.74 46.17
C ALA A 27 20.45 -37.17 45.88
N LYS A 28 21.55 -37.21 45.11
CA LYS A 28 22.85 -37.79 45.51
C LYS A 28 24.00 -37.05 44.78
N SER A 29 25.07 -36.77 45.52
CA SER A 29 26.21 -35.90 45.17
C SER A 29 27.36 -36.66 44.49
N GLN A 30 28.16 -35.93 43.69
CA GLN A 30 29.64 -35.94 43.67
C GLN A 30 30.15 -34.85 42.68
N GLN A 31 31.11 -34.03 43.12
CA GLN A 31 31.83 -32.95 42.39
C GLN A 31 33.24 -33.46 41.96
N PRO A 32 34.13 -32.65 41.32
CA PRO A 32 34.00 -31.84 40.11
C PRO A 32 35.16 -32.11 39.11
N ALA A 33 35.01 -31.79 37.82
CA ALA A 33 36.17 -31.66 36.91
C ALA A 33 35.89 -30.63 35.81
N THR A 34 36.90 -29.79 35.61
CA THR A 34 37.00 -28.57 34.82
C THR A 34 36.78 -28.78 33.31
N SER A 35 35.81 -28.06 32.73
CA SER A 35 35.55 -28.03 31.29
C SER A 35 36.28 -26.87 30.62
N SER A 36 37.30 -27.20 29.82
CA SER A 36 37.90 -26.33 28.81
C SER A 36 36.97 -26.31 27.59
N THR A 37 36.02 -25.37 27.56
CA THR A 37 35.14 -25.22 26.38
C THR A 37 35.85 -24.35 25.35
N THR A 38 36.44 -25.01 24.35
CA THR A 38 36.88 -24.40 23.09
C THR A 38 35.67 -23.70 22.46
N VAL A 39 35.73 -22.37 22.34
CA VAL A 39 34.73 -21.57 21.62
C VAL A 39 34.87 -21.90 20.13
N MET A 40 34.06 -22.85 19.67
CA MET A 40 33.81 -23.02 18.24
C MET A 40 33.00 -21.81 17.78
N MET A 41 33.63 -20.94 16.99
CA MET A 41 32.92 -19.91 16.23
C MET A 41 31.90 -20.60 15.34
N LYS A 42 30.62 -20.35 15.59
CA LYS A 42 29.55 -20.71 14.64
C LYS A 42 29.84 -19.94 13.35
N ASN A 43 30.16 -20.67 12.29
CA ASN A 43 30.11 -20.13 10.94
C ASN A 43 28.67 -19.65 10.67
N ASP A 44 28.50 -18.36 10.41
CA ASP A 44 27.27 -17.81 9.87
C ASP A 44 26.90 -18.55 8.59
N GLU A 45 25.81 -19.31 8.65
CA GLU A 45 25.19 -19.96 7.51
C GLU A 45 24.88 -18.89 6.44
N ARG A 46 25.15 -19.21 5.17
CA ARG A 46 24.99 -18.30 4.02
C ARG A 46 23.62 -17.62 4.05
N LYS A 47 23.56 -16.32 4.37
CA LYS A 47 22.33 -15.51 4.35
C LYS A 47 21.61 -15.51 3.01
N PHE A 48 22.30 -15.89 1.93
CA PHE A 48 21.78 -15.99 0.58
C PHE A 48 22.37 -17.21 -0.11
N ALA A 49 21.59 -18.29 -0.22
CA ALA A 49 22.11 -19.57 -0.74
C ALA A 49 22.46 -19.54 -2.25
N VAL A 50 21.92 -18.57 -3.00
CA VAL A 50 22.06 -18.42 -4.47
C VAL A 50 22.30 -16.96 -4.87
N CYS A 51 22.89 -16.14 -3.99
CA CYS A 51 23.19 -14.76 -4.37
C CYS A 51 24.31 -14.70 -5.40
N ASP A 52 24.17 -13.73 -6.29
CA ASP A 52 25.26 -13.19 -7.09
C ASP A 52 26.44 -12.90 -6.15
N SER A 53 27.65 -13.41 -6.45
CA SER A 53 28.83 -13.23 -5.60
C SER A 53 29.09 -11.75 -5.29
N PHE A 54 28.65 -10.87 -6.20
CA PHE A 54 28.66 -9.43 -6.04
C PHE A 54 27.80 -8.94 -4.86
N VAL A 55 26.54 -9.38 -4.72
CA VAL A 55 25.64 -8.86 -3.69
C VAL A 55 26.11 -9.29 -2.31
N GLU A 56 26.52 -10.55 -2.14
CA GLU A 56 27.06 -11.05 -0.88
C GLU A 56 28.34 -10.29 -0.48
N PHE A 57 29.22 -10.02 -1.46
CA PHE A 57 30.40 -9.18 -1.25
C PHE A 57 30.04 -7.76 -0.82
N MET A 58 29.08 -7.11 -1.50
CA MET A 58 28.67 -5.75 -1.17
C MET A 58 28.05 -5.66 0.22
N ILE A 59 27.22 -6.64 0.61
CA ILE A 59 26.63 -6.70 1.95
C ILE A 59 27.69 -6.83 3.04
N ARG A 60 28.70 -7.70 2.83
CA ARG A 60 29.81 -7.87 3.78
C ARG A 60 30.69 -6.63 3.86
N LYS A 61 31.00 -6.02 2.72
CA LYS A 61 31.91 -4.88 2.62
C LYS A 61 31.33 -3.59 3.21
N HIS A 62 30.03 -3.36 3.01
CA HIS A 62 29.36 -2.10 3.37
C HIS A 62 28.29 -2.30 4.46
N GLN A 63 28.54 -3.22 5.39
CA GLN A 63 27.54 -3.64 6.38
C GLN A 63 27.06 -2.46 7.25
N GLU A 64 27.97 -1.58 7.69
CA GLU A 64 27.64 -0.43 8.53
C GLU A 64 26.82 0.62 7.76
N GLU A 65 27.21 0.90 6.51
CA GLU A 65 26.49 1.85 5.65
C GLU A 65 25.09 1.35 5.29
N LEU A 66 24.94 0.03 5.06
CA LEU A 66 23.63 -0.58 4.82
C LEU A 66 22.74 -0.52 6.07
N GLN A 67 23.29 -0.78 7.25
CA GLN A 67 22.55 -0.63 8.51
C GLN A 67 22.09 0.82 8.73
N ARG A 68 22.99 1.78 8.49
CA ARG A 68 22.66 3.21 8.56
C ARG A 68 21.59 3.59 7.54
N LEU A 69 21.68 3.09 6.31
CA LEU A 69 20.68 3.34 5.28
C LEU A 69 19.30 2.76 5.67
N SER A 70 19.25 1.54 6.19
CA SER A 70 18.01 0.95 6.71
C SER A 70 17.39 1.81 7.81
N ALA A 71 18.19 2.33 8.75
CA ALA A 71 17.71 3.22 9.81
C ALA A 71 17.10 4.51 9.25
N LEU A 72 17.79 5.18 8.32
CA LEU A 72 17.30 6.40 7.66
C LEU A 72 16.00 6.18 6.89
N ILE A 73 15.87 5.04 6.19
CA ILE A 73 14.63 4.69 5.47
C ILE A 73 13.48 4.50 6.45
N ARG A 74 13.71 3.85 7.60
CA ARG A 74 12.68 3.65 8.62
C ARG A 74 12.27 4.96 9.29
N GLU A 75 13.22 5.87 9.53
CA GLU A 75 12.95 7.20 10.05
C GLU A 75 12.07 8.01 9.09
N GLU A 76 12.42 8.05 7.81
CA GLU A 76 11.60 8.70 6.77
C GLU A 76 10.19 8.07 6.69
N ALA A 77 10.07 6.74 6.82
CA ALA A 77 8.76 6.08 6.84
C ALA A 77 7.90 6.53 8.04
N ILE A 78 8.50 6.71 9.22
CA ILE A 78 7.80 7.28 10.39
C ILE A 78 7.36 8.72 10.11
N GLN A 79 8.27 9.57 9.62
CA GLN A 79 7.96 10.97 9.33
C GLN A 79 6.83 11.08 8.31
N ARG A 80 6.87 10.24 7.27
CA ARG A 80 5.81 10.13 6.26
C ARG A 80 4.47 9.75 6.88
N TYR A 81 4.44 8.73 7.74
CA TYR A 81 3.22 8.31 8.43
C TYR A 81 2.68 9.38 9.39
N ASN A 82 3.55 10.04 10.15
CA ASN A 82 3.19 11.13 11.05
C ASN A 82 2.59 12.32 10.28
N SER A 83 3.16 12.66 9.12
CA SER A 83 2.59 13.70 8.24
C SER A 83 1.18 13.32 7.75
N TYR A 84 0.94 12.03 7.47
CA TYR A 84 -0.40 11.55 7.11
C TYR A 84 -1.37 11.71 8.27
N LEU A 85 -0.99 11.29 9.49
CA LEU A 85 -1.83 11.40 10.69
C LEU A 85 -2.31 12.83 10.98
N GLN A 86 -1.46 13.84 10.71
CA GLN A 86 -1.83 15.26 10.84
C GLN A 86 -3.01 15.66 9.91
N THR A 87 -3.20 14.94 8.81
CA THR A 87 -4.24 15.24 7.80
C THR A 87 -5.44 14.30 7.83
N VAL A 88 -5.36 13.19 8.59
CA VAL A 88 -6.39 12.12 8.61
C VAL A 88 -7.79 12.64 8.93
N HIS A 89 -7.93 13.48 9.96
CA HIS A 89 -9.25 13.98 10.35
C HIS A 89 -9.89 14.80 9.23
N TYR A 90 -9.11 15.69 8.61
CA TYR A 90 -9.59 16.52 7.52
C TYR A 90 -9.93 15.70 6.27
N ARG A 91 -9.09 14.73 5.89
CA ARG A 91 -9.38 13.77 4.82
C ARG A 91 -10.69 13.03 5.07
N ASN A 92 -10.88 12.51 6.29
CA ASN A 92 -12.09 11.78 6.65
C ASN A 92 -13.35 12.65 6.59
N ASN A 93 -13.25 13.94 6.95
CA ASN A 93 -14.36 14.88 6.82
C ASN A 93 -14.75 15.10 5.35
N ILE A 94 -13.78 15.29 4.46
CA ILE A 94 -14.02 15.42 3.01
C ILE A 94 -14.66 14.16 2.45
N ILE A 95 -14.05 12.99 2.68
CA ILE A 95 -14.52 11.70 2.15
C ILE A 95 -15.93 11.40 2.65
N THR A 96 -16.18 11.58 3.95
CA THR A 96 -17.50 11.32 4.55
C THR A 96 -18.55 12.31 4.06
N GLY A 97 -18.20 13.59 3.92
CA GLY A 97 -19.10 14.61 3.40
C GLY A 97 -19.47 14.35 1.94
N LEU A 98 -18.49 14.11 1.07
CA LEU A 98 -18.73 13.76 -0.33
C LEU A 98 -19.57 12.49 -0.47
N ARG A 99 -19.33 11.47 0.37
CA ARG A 99 -20.13 10.25 0.37
C ARG A 99 -21.60 10.54 0.70
N ARG A 100 -21.88 11.36 1.72
CA ARG A 100 -23.26 11.77 2.07
C ARG A 100 -23.96 12.51 0.92
N ILE A 101 -23.20 13.27 0.13
CA ILE A 101 -23.74 14.06 -0.99
C ILE A 101 -24.05 13.16 -2.20
N LEU A 102 -23.09 12.30 -2.58
CA LEU A 102 -23.09 11.56 -3.85
C LEU A 102 -23.70 10.16 -3.76
N ALA A 103 -23.50 9.46 -2.64
CA ALA A 103 -23.93 8.08 -2.45
C ALA A 103 -25.08 8.02 -1.45
N ARG A 104 -26.27 8.45 -1.89
CA ARG A 104 -27.47 8.57 -1.05
C ARG A 104 -28.27 7.27 -0.96
N SER A 105 -28.14 6.42 -1.98
CA SER A 105 -28.84 5.14 -2.08
C SER A 105 -27.93 3.98 -1.65
N HIS A 106 -28.53 2.86 -1.22
CA HIS A 106 -27.82 1.68 -0.73
C HIS A 106 -26.98 0.96 -1.81
N ASP A 107 -27.27 1.20 -3.08
CA ASP A 107 -26.56 0.70 -4.25
C ASP A 107 -25.49 1.67 -4.79
N GLN A 108 -25.28 2.80 -4.11
CA GLN A 108 -24.29 3.81 -4.48
C GLN A 108 -23.13 3.83 -3.49
N TYR A 109 -21.92 4.05 -4.00
CA TYR A 109 -20.71 4.06 -3.20
C TYR A 109 -19.75 5.14 -3.69
N LEU A 110 -19.05 5.76 -2.76
CA LEU A 110 -17.93 6.65 -3.06
C LEU A 110 -16.70 6.14 -2.32
N VAL A 111 -15.94 5.28 -3.00
CA VAL A 111 -14.93 4.42 -2.38
C VAL A 111 -13.57 5.13 -2.38
N PRO A 112 -12.88 5.26 -1.24
CA PRO A 112 -11.50 5.72 -1.24
C PRO A 112 -10.60 4.69 -1.90
N VAL A 113 -9.76 5.15 -2.82
CA VAL A 113 -8.78 4.33 -3.54
C VAL A 113 -7.39 4.97 -3.44
N GLY A 114 -6.40 4.46 -4.17
CA GLY A 114 -5.07 5.07 -4.22
C GLY A 114 -4.31 4.95 -2.90
N SER A 115 -3.37 5.86 -2.67
CA SER A 115 -2.46 5.80 -1.51
C SER A 115 -3.17 5.96 -0.18
N THR A 116 -4.25 6.75 -0.13
CA THR A 116 -5.06 6.99 1.07
C THR A 116 -5.67 5.67 1.55
N ALA A 117 -6.32 4.93 0.65
CA ALA A 117 -6.88 3.64 1.02
C ALA A 117 -5.81 2.54 1.06
N SER A 118 -4.73 2.56 0.29
CA SER A 118 -3.75 1.47 0.33
C SER A 118 -2.90 1.43 1.60
N GLY A 119 -2.86 2.53 2.37
CA GLY A 119 -1.96 2.70 3.52
C GLY A 119 -0.56 3.18 3.14
N LEU A 120 -0.40 3.78 1.96
CA LEU A 120 0.88 4.29 1.45
C LEU A 120 0.93 5.83 1.37
N ALA A 121 -0.14 6.50 1.83
CA ALA A 121 -0.25 7.96 1.82
C ALA A 121 0.72 8.64 2.80
N SER A 122 1.07 9.88 2.44
CA SER A 122 1.69 10.89 3.28
C SER A 122 0.72 12.06 3.50
N GLY A 123 1.13 13.05 4.30
CA GLY A 123 0.36 14.28 4.52
C GLY A 123 0.02 15.04 3.24
N VAL A 124 0.90 14.98 2.23
CA VAL A 124 0.73 15.66 0.93
C VAL A 124 0.10 14.79 -0.16
N SER A 125 -0.32 13.56 0.15
CA SER A 125 -0.92 12.68 -0.86
C SER A 125 -2.32 13.13 -1.27
N ASP A 126 -2.74 12.80 -2.48
CA ASP A 126 -4.08 13.12 -2.96
C ASP A 126 -5.16 12.22 -2.29
N ILE A 127 -6.42 12.65 -2.37
CA ILE A 127 -7.58 11.81 -2.07
C ILE A 127 -8.15 11.28 -3.38
N ASP A 128 -7.83 10.04 -3.72
CA ASP A 128 -8.46 9.35 -4.85
C ASP A 128 -9.77 8.68 -4.42
N LEU A 129 -10.82 8.88 -5.21
CA LEU A 129 -12.15 8.32 -4.99
C LEU A 129 -12.67 7.62 -6.25
N VAL A 130 -13.48 6.58 -6.07
CA VAL A 130 -14.27 5.98 -7.15
C VAL A 130 -15.75 6.11 -6.81
N TYR A 131 -16.50 6.84 -7.62
CA TYR A 131 -17.95 6.88 -7.56
C TYR A 131 -18.55 5.70 -8.34
N MET A 132 -19.33 4.88 -7.63
CA MET A 132 -20.17 3.82 -8.17
C MET A 132 -21.62 4.26 -7.98
N SER A 133 -22.31 4.47 -9.09
CA SER A 133 -23.70 4.94 -9.14
C SER A 133 -24.72 3.81 -9.03
N THR A 134 -24.28 2.56 -9.20
CA THR A 134 -25.10 1.37 -9.03
C THR A 134 -24.20 0.15 -8.76
N THR A 135 -24.76 -0.83 -8.07
CA THR A 135 -24.18 -2.15 -7.85
C THR A 135 -24.80 -3.23 -8.73
N ASP A 136 -25.85 -2.90 -9.48
CA ASP A 136 -26.44 -3.78 -10.48
C ASP A 136 -25.54 -3.80 -11.73
N GLU A 137 -25.00 -4.98 -12.06
CA GLU A 137 -24.06 -5.13 -13.16
C GLU A 137 -24.67 -4.81 -14.53
N LYS A 138 -25.98 -5.06 -14.74
CA LYS A 138 -26.64 -4.75 -16.02
C LYS A 138 -26.82 -3.23 -16.17
N GLN A 139 -27.24 -2.56 -15.11
CA GLN A 139 -27.35 -1.09 -15.09
C GLN A 139 -25.98 -0.45 -15.29
N ARG A 140 -24.96 -0.97 -14.61
CA ARG A 140 -23.58 -0.51 -14.76
C ARG A 140 -23.06 -0.70 -16.18
N GLU A 141 -23.28 -1.85 -16.79
CA GLU A 141 -22.87 -2.10 -18.18
C GLU A 141 -23.52 -1.09 -19.13
N ARG A 142 -24.82 -0.84 -18.98
CA ARG A 142 -25.54 0.20 -19.74
C ARG A 142 -24.93 1.58 -19.51
N LEU A 143 -24.62 1.93 -18.26
CA LEU A 143 -23.99 3.20 -17.93
C LEU A 143 -22.60 3.34 -18.57
N LEU A 144 -21.77 2.29 -18.55
CA LEU A 144 -20.45 2.30 -19.19
C LEU A 144 -20.54 2.57 -20.70
N ARG A 145 -21.54 1.98 -21.38
CA ARG A 145 -21.81 2.27 -22.81
C ARG A 145 -22.27 3.70 -23.06
N LEU A 146 -22.88 4.35 -22.06
CA LEU A 146 -23.25 5.77 -22.15
C LEU A 146 -22.04 6.67 -21.84
N LEU A 147 -21.22 6.32 -20.85
CA LEU A 147 -19.99 7.03 -20.50
C LEU A 147 -18.92 7.00 -21.59
N SER A 148 -19.00 6.06 -22.55
CA SER A 148 -18.16 6.10 -23.76
C SER A 148 -18.55 7.22 -24.73
N LYS A 149 -19.77 7.79 -24.61
CA LYS A 149 -20.22 8.93 -25.41
C LYS A 149 -19.80 10.22 -24.72
N GLU A 150 -19.00 11.03 -25.39
CA GLU A 150 -18.39 12.23 -24.81
C GLU A 150 -19.39 13.21 -24.21
N ASN A 151 -20.47 13.53 -24.94
CA ASN A 151 -21.51 14.44 -24.46
C ASN A 151 -22.19 13.93 -23.18
N PHE A 152 -22.55 12.64 -23.14
CA PHE A 152 -23.15 12.05 -21.95
C PHE A 152 -22.18 12.06 -20.77
N ARG A 153 -20.92 11.66 -21.01
CA ARG A 153 -19.85 11.67 -20.00
C ARG A 153 -19.67 13.06 -19.40
N ARG A 154 -19.56 14.10 -20.23
CA ARG A 154 -19.44 15.49 -19.76
C ARG A 154 -20.65 15.89 -18.92
N THR A 155 -21.87 15.66 -19.41
CA THR A 155 -23.10 15.99 -18.68
C THR A 155 -23.17 15.27 -17.33
N PHE A 156 -22.88 13.96 -17.30
CA PHE A 156 -22.88 13.16 -16.08
C PHE A 156 -21.87 13.69 -15.05
N MET A 157 -20.64 14.00 -15.48
CA MET A 157 -19.61 14.56 -14.60
C MET A 157 -19.97 15.96 -14.11
N THR A 158 -20.57 16.79 -14.97
CA THR A 158 -21.08 18.12 -14.58
C THR A 158 -22.18 18.02 -13.55
N GLU A 159 -23.11 17.06 -13.69
CA GLU A 159 -24.16 16.84 -12.70
C GLU A 159 -23.58 16.47 -11.33
N VAL A 160 -22.59 15.57 -11.30
CA VAL A 160 -21.87 15.22 -10.07
C VAL A 160 -21.18 16.45 -9.47
N LYS A 161 -20.48 17.25 -10.28
CA LYS A 161 -19.84 18.52 -9.84
C LYS A 161 -20.87 19.49 -9.25
N THR A 162 -22.01 19.67 -9.92
CA THR A 162 -23.11 20.56 -9.47
C THR A 162 -23.67 20.10 -8.13
N ARG A 163 -23.92 18.80 -7.94
CA ARG A 163 -24.39 18.26 -6.65
C ARG A 163 -23.42 18.56 -5.50
N ILE A 164 -22.11 18.54 -5.74
CA ILE A 164 -21.11 18.93 -4.74
C ILE A 164 -21.14 20.45 -4.52
N LYS A 165 -21.25 21.25 -5.59
CA LYS A 165 -21.30 22.71 -5.52
C LYS A 165 -22.51 23.25 -4.77
N GLU A 166 -23.66 22.59 -4.87
CA GLU A 166 -24.90 22.95 -4.20
C GLU A 166 -25.03 22.33 -2.80
N SER A 167 -24.01 21.63 -2.34
CA SER A 167 -24.02 20.94 -1.04
C SER A 167 -23.43 21.77 0.10
N SER A 168 -23.49 21.22 1.31
CA SER A 168 -22.80 21.75 2.48
C SER A 168 -21.27 21.82 2.34
N LEU A 169 -20.66 21.08 1.41
CA LEU A 169 -19.22 21.14 1.13
C LEU A 169 -18.84 22.24 0.11
N CYS A 170 -19.77 23.07 -0.36
CA CYS A 170 -19.48 24.11 -1.36
C CYS A 170 -18.26 24.97 -1.00
N LYS A 171 -18.16 25.39 0.27
CA LYS A 171 -17.08 26.25 0.79
C LYS A 171 -15.75 25.51 1.01
N GLU A 172 -15.75 24.18 0.95
CA GLU A 172 -14.53 23.38 1.14
C GLU A 172 -13.65 23.37 -0.11
N PHE A 173 -14.22 23.62 -1.28
CA PHE A 173 -13.52 23.52 -2.56
C PHE A 173 -13.23 24.89 -3.16
N ASP A 174 -12.07 25.00 -3.79
CA ASP A 174 -11.74 26.08 -4.71
C ASP A 174 -12.26 25.73 -6.11
N TRP A 175 -13.39 26.33 -6.46
CA TRP A 175 -14.06 26.12 -7.73
C TRP A 175 -13.29 26.65 -8.94
N SER A 176 -12.31 27.55 -8.72
CA SER A 176 -11.43 28.05 -9.78
C SER A 176 -10.36 27.03 -10.18
N GLN A 177 -10.01 26.12 -9.26
CA GLN A 177 -9.06 25.03 -9.46
C GLN A 177 -9.77 23.67 -9.52
N THR A 178 -10.96 23.64 -10.14
CA THR A 178 -11.79 22.43 -10.25
C THR A 178 -12.08 22.10 -11.72
N ASP A 179 -11.61 20.94 -12.18
CA ASP A 179 -11.64 20.57 -13.59
C ASP A 179 -12.37 19.25 -13.87
N ILE A 180 -13.03 19.20 -15.03
CA ILE A 180 -13.65 17.98 -15.57
C ILE A 180 -12.74 17.46 -16.68
N ILE A 181 -11.87 16.52 -16.33
CA ILE A 181 -10.97 15.84 -17.27
C ILE A 181 -11.74 14.68 -17.89
N HIS A 182 -12.62 14.99 -18.83
CA HIS A 182 -13.48 13.99 -19.46
C HIS A 182 -12.79 13.27 -20.61
N THR A 183 -11.91 13.91 -21.40
CA THR A 183 -11.33 13.32 -22.62
C THR A 183 -10.27 12.24 -22.38
N ALA A 184 -9.72 12.13 -21.17
CA ALA A 184 -8.71 11.14 -20.84
C ALA A 184 -9.24 9.69 -20.86
N ARG A 185 -8.30 8.72 -20.94
CA ARG A 185 -8.60 7.27 -20.86
C ARG A 185 -9.38 6.90 -19.60
N VAL A 186 -9.13 7.61 -18.50
CA VAL A 186 -9.90 7.52 -17.25
C VAL A 186 -10.47 8.92 -17.00
N PRO A 187 -11.79 9.12 -17.15
CA PRO A 187 -12.42 10.39 -16.84
C PRO A 187 -12.33 10.69 -15.34
N ILE A 188 -11.87 11.90 -15.01
CA ILE A 188 -11.63 12.32 -13.62
C ILE A 188 -12.30 13.68 -13.39
N LEU A 189 -13.06 13.79 -12.30
CA LEU A 189 -13.44 15.08 -11.72
C LEU A 189 -12.39 15.45 -10.69
N HIS A 190 -11.59 16.46 -11.02
CA HIS A 190 -10.54 16.99 -10.16
C HIS A 190 -11.11 18.14 -9.34
N LEU A 191 -11.02 18.06 -8.02
CA LEU A 191 -11.40 19.11 -7.08
C LEU A 191 -10.18 19.50 -6.26
N GLN A 192 -10.00 20.80 -6.04
CA GLN A 192 -9.01 21.30 -5.10
C GLN A 192 -9.70 21.83 -3.84
N THR A 193 -9.24 21.45 -2.65
CA THR A 193 -9.77 22.04 -1.42
C THR A 193 -9.13 23.40 -1.12
N GLN A 194 -9.80 24.20 -0.29
CA GLN A 194 -9.27 25.47 0.23
C GLN A 194 -7.97 25.30 1.04
N LYS A 195 -7.66 24.08 1.50
CA LYS A 195 -6.40 23.74 2.18
C LYS A 195 -5.38 23.09 1.24
N HIS A 196 -5.54 23.31 -0.07
CA HIS A 196 -4.67 22.80 -1.13
C HIS A 196 -4.53 21.27 -1.18
N MET A 197 -5.57 20.54 -0.79
CA MET A 197 -5.62 19.08 -0.94
C MET A 197 -6.36 18.72 -2.22
N GLN A 198 -5.71 17.93 -3.08
CA GLN A 198 -6.31 17.43 -4.31
C GLN A 198 -7.25 16.25 -4.02
N VAL A 199 -8.42 16.27 -4.64
CA VAL A 199 -9.43 15.21 -4.58
C VAL A 199 -9.84 14.82 -6.00
N ASP A 200 -9.50 13.60 -6.40
CA ASP A 200 -9.80 13.09 -7.74
C ASP A 200 -10.90 12.03 -7.68
N ILE A 201 -12.01 12.28 -8.36
CA ILE A 201 -13.15 11.36 -8.43
C ILE A 201 -13.16 10.68 -9.80
N GLN A 202 -12.92 9.37 -9.81
CA GLN A 202 -13.08 8.48 -10.95
C GLN A 202 -14.49 7.89 -10.97
N PHE A 203 -14.99 7.52 -12.15
CA PHE A 203 -16.35 7.00 -12.33
C PHE A 203 -16.34 5.53 -12.76
N GLU A 204 -17.09 4.68 -12.05
CA GLU A 204 -17.31 3.26 -12.38
C GLU A 204 -16.02 2.42 -12.54
N LYS A 205 -14.91 2.86 -11.94
CA LYS A 205 -13.58 2.26 -12.13
C LYS A 205 -13.29 1.12 -11.15
N TYR A 206 -13.96 -0.02 -11.35
CA TYR A 206 -13.81 -1.22 -10.50
C TYR A 206 -12.37 -1.74 -10.39
N ALA A 207 -11.56 -1.52 -11.43
CA ALA A 207 -10.14 -1.86 -11.42
C ALA A 207 -9.37 -1.07 -10.34
N SER A 208 -9.62 0.23 -10.18
CA SER A 208 -8.94 1.05 -9.16
C SER A 208 -9.25 0.57 -7.75
N ILE A 209 -10.49 0.15 -7.50
CA ILE A 209 -10.91 -0.43 -6.20
C ILE A 209 -10.18 -1.76 -5.94
N ARG A 210 -10.19 -2.68 -6.91
CA ARG A 210 -9.52 -3.98 -6.77
C ARG A 210 -8.01 -3.85 -6.61
N ASN A 211 -7.39 -2.99 -7.41
CA ASN A 211 -5.95 -2.75 -7.36
C ASN A 211 -5.55 -2.14 -6.01
N THR A 212 -6.31 -1.17 -5.50
CA THR A 212 -6.05 -0.58 -4.19
C THR A 212 -6.20 -1.60 -3.08
N TYR A 213 -7.22 -2.45 -3.14
CA TYR A 213 -7.40 -3.53 -2.17
C TYR A 213 -6.24 -4.53 -2.22
N PHE A 214 -5.81 -4.94 -3.41
CA PHE A 214 -4.63 -5.79 -3.59
C PHE A 214 -3.38 -5.16 -2.96
N VAL A 215 -3.10 -3.89 -3.26
CA VAL A 215 -1.94 -3.17 -2.69
C VAL A 215 -2.05 -3.08 -1.17
N ARG A 216 -3.22 -2.75 -0.63
CA ARG A 216 -3.46 -2.73 0.82
C ARG A 216 -3.07 -4.05 1.46
N ARG A 217 -3.49 -5.17 0.86
CA ARG A 217 -3.13 -6.52 1.36
C ARG A 217 -1.63 -6.79 1.28
N CYS A 218 -0.92 -6.27 0.29
CA CYS A 218 0.54 -6.40 0.19
C CYS A 218 1.24 -5.57 1.26
N ALA A 219 0.87 -4.30 1.41
CA ALA A 219 1.45 -3.39 2.40
C ALA A 219 1.20 -3.85 3.85
N GLN A 220 0.07 -4.51 4.09
CA GLN A 220 -0.27 -5.12 5.38
C GLN A 220 0.35 -6.51 5.61
N TYR A 221 0.97 -7.10 4.60
CA TYR A 221 1.60 -8.41 4.72
C TYR A 221 3.02 -8.30 5.26
N ASP A 222 3.79 -7.33 4.76
CA ASP A 222 5.19 -7.13 5.15
C ASP A 222 5.58 -5.65 5.07
N ALA A 223 6.17 -5.11 6.14
CA ALA A 223 6.54 -3.70 6.24
C ALA A 223 7.60 -3.29 5.19
N ARG A 224 8.43 -4.24 4.73
CA ARG A 224 9.45 -4.00 3.70
C ARG A 224 8.84 -3.59 2.36
N VAL A 225 7.56 -3.91 2.10
CA VAL A 225 6.81 -3.36 0.96
C VAL A 225 6.76 -1.84 1.01
N VAL A 226 6.42 -1.27 2.17
CA VAL A 226 6.30 0.18 2.35
C VAL A 226 7.68 0.82 2.26
N LEU A 227 8.67 0.25 2.97
CA LEU A 227 10.03 0.78 3.03
C LEU A 227 10.71 0.80 1.65
N LEU A 228 10.68 -0.34 0.94
CA LEU A 228 11.30 -0.45 -0.38
C LEU A 228 10.57 0.39 -1.43
N ASN A 229 9.23 0.44 -1.39
CA ASN A 229 8.44 1.28 -2.30
C ASN A 229 8.71 2.78 -2.11
N MET A 230 8.85 3.23 -0.86
CA MET A 230 9.19 4.61 -0.55
C MET A 230 10.59 4.96 -1.08
N TRP A 231 11.58 4.11 -0.81
CA TRP A 231 12.94 4.32 -1.34
C TRP A 231 12.97 4.31 -2.87
N ALA A 232 12.36 3.32 -3.53
CA ALA A 232 12.39 3.16 -4.97
C ALA A 232 11.73 4.34 -5.70
N GLN A 233 10.64 4.87 -5.15
CA GLN A 233 10.01 6.08 -5.67
C GLN A 233 10.93 7.30 -5.58
N LYS A 234 11.55 7.54 -4.42
CA LYS A 234 12.46 8.68 -4.21
C LYS A 234 13.69 8.56 -5.10
N TRP A 235 14.24 7.35 -5.23
CA TRP A 235 15.39 7.08 -6.08
C TRP A 235 15.08 7.32 -7.56
N LEU A 236 13.99 6.75 -8.10
CA LEU A 236 13.60 6.95 -9.51
C LEU A 236 13.25 8.41 -9.84
N GLU A 237 12.69 9.15 -8.88
CA GLU A 237 12.45 10.58 -9.01
C GLU A 237 13.76 11.37 -9.11
N LEU A 238 14.75 11.07 -8.26
CA LEU A 238 16.09 11.66 -8.34
C LEU A 238 16.82 11.31 -9.65
N GLN A 239 16.57 10.12 -10.19
CA GLN A 239 17.09 9.72 -11.50
C GLN A 239 16.30 10.31 -12.68
N ARG A 240 15.26 11.12 -12.43
CA ARG A 240 14.37 11.69 -13.46
C ARG A 240 13.69 10.62 -14.32
N LEU A 241 13.38 9.47 -13.72
CA LEU A 241 12.69 8.33 -14.35
C LEU A 241 11.22 8.21 -13.91
N LYS A 242 10.74 9.12 -13.04
CA LYS A 242 9.38 9.10 -12.50
C LYS A 242 8.68 10.42 -12.78
N ASP A 243 7.84 10.41 -13.81
CA ASP A 243 6.94 11.51 -14.18
C ASP A 243 5.89 11.00 -15.19
N SER A 244 4.76 10.52 -14.67
CA SER A 244 3.75 9.89 -15.52
C SER A 244 3.11 10.85 -16.52
N LYS A 245 3.15 12.17 -16.27
CA LYS A 245 2.60 13.17 -17.20
C LYS A 245 3.44 13.25 -18.49
N HIS A 246 4.73 12.93 -18.40
CA HIS A 246 5.67 12.92 -19.52
C HIS A 246 6.02 11.50 -19.99
N GLY A 247 5.18 10.50 -19.68
CA GLY A 247 5.34 9.12 -20.16
C GLY A 247 6.37 8.29 -19.40
N LEU A 248 6.92 8.79 -18.29
CA LEU A 248 7.85 8.07 -17.42
C LEU A 248 7.11 7.23 -16.35
N PHE A 249 7.83 6.61 -15.42
CA PHE A 249 7.19 5.77 -14.39
C PHE A 249 6.21 6.57 -13.53
N SER A 250 5.03 5.99 -13.30
CA SER A 250 4.08 6.46 -12.30
C SER A 250 4.40 5.84 -10.95
N THR A 251 3.89 6.42 -9.86
CA THR A 251 3.94 5.80 -8.52
C THR A 251 3.42 4.36 -8.54
N TYR A 252 2.36 4.07 -9.32
CA TYR A 252 1.83 2.72 -9.43
C TYR A 252 2.77 1.78 -10.20
N HIS A 253 3.44 2.25 -11.27
CA HIS A 253 4.42 1.44 -11.99
C HIS A 253 5.58 1.02 -11.08
N VAL A 254 6.15 1.96 -10.31
CA VAL A 254 7.22 1.68 -9.35
C VAL A 254 6.77 0.63 -8.32
N LEU A 255 5.57 0.81 -7.76
CA LEU A 255 5.00 -0.14 -6.82
C LEU A 255 4.84 -1.54 -7.43
N MET A 256 4.43 -1.67 -8.70
CA MET A 256 4.33 -2.97 -9.36
C MET A 256 5.70 -3.66 -9.47
N LEU A 257 6.76 -2.91 -9.80
CA LEU A 257 8.13 -3.45 -9.83
C LEU A 257 8.57 -3.91 -8.43
N VAL A 258 8.25 -3.14 -7.39
CA VAL A 258 8.58 -3.51 -6.01
C VAL A 258 7.85 -4.78 -5.59
N LEU A 259 6.53 -4.86 -5.83
CA LEU A 259 5.75 -6.04 -5.45
C LEU A 259 6.19 -7.29 -6.22
N HIS A 260 6.49 -7.15 -7.52
CA HIS A 260 7.01 -8.24 -8.34
C HIS A 260 8.36 -8.74 -7.81
N PHE A 261 9.31 -7.83 -7.59
CA PHE A 261 10.62 -8.18 -7.04
C PHE A 261 10.51 -8.90 -5.69
N LEU A 262 9.70 -8.39 -4.77
CA LEU A 262 9.51 -9.01 -3.46
C LEU A 262 8.92 -10.43 -3.54
N GLN A 263 8.14 -10.73 -4.60
CA GLN A 263 7.69 -12.10 -4.89
C GLN A 263 8.77 -12.99 -5.49
N CYS A 264 9.72 -12.41 -6.23
CA CYS A 264 10.83 -13.11 -6.87
C CYS A 264 12.06 -13.29 -5.95
N THR A 265 12.05 -12.77 -4.72
CA THR A 265 13.19 -12.88 -3.78
C THR A 265 13.64 -14.33 -3.52
N GLY A 266 12.73 -15.30 -3.69
CA GLY A 266 13.02 -16.74 -3.73
C GLY A 266 14.20 -17.14 -4.62
N SER A 267 14.37 -16.46 -5.76
CA SER A 267 15.44 -16.74 -6.72
C SER A 267 16.84 -16.41 -6.21
N TYR A 268 16.96 -15.67 -5.10
CA TYR A 268 18.24 -15.29 -4.47
C TYR A 268 18.59 -16.18 -3.27
N GLY A 269 17.88 -17.30 -3.08
CA GLY A 269 18.11 -18.21 -1.96
C GLY A 269 17.64 -17.68 -0.61
N ILE A 270 16.69 -16.74 -0.61
CA ILE A 270 15.96 -16.26 0.58
C ILE A 270 14.47 -16.60 0.43
N GLN A 271 13.75 -16.78 1.54
CA GLN A 271 12.31 -16.99 1.47
C GLN A 271 11.62 -15.80 0.78
N PRO A 272 10.66 -16.03 -0.15
CA PRO A 272 9.91 -14.94 -0.77
C PRO A 272 9.28 -14.02 0.28
N ILE A 273 9.69 -12.75 0.27
CA ILE A 273 9.18 -11.73 1.19
C ILE A 273 7.68 -11.55 0.99
N LEU A 274 7.25 -11.47 -0.27
CA LEU A 274 5.86 -11.59 -0.62
C LEU A 274 5.58 -12.96 -1.25
N PRO A 275 4.58 -13.71 -0.77
CA PRO A 275 4.04 -14.79 -1.57
C PRO A 275 3.32 -14.20 -2.79
N VAL A 276 3.03 -15.03 -3.79
CA VAL A 276 2.08 -14.65 -4.84
C VAL A 276 0.72 -14.39 -4.19
N MET A 277 0.37 -13.12 -4.03
CA MET A 277 -0.70 -12.68 -3.12
C MET A 277 -2.07 -13.23 -3.51
N CYS A 278 -2.36 -13.31 -4.82
CA CYS A 278 -3.59 -13.92 -5.33
C CYS A 278 -3.67 -15.43 -5.04
N LYS A 279 -2.53 -16.13 -4.97
CA LYS A 279 -2.47 -17.56 -4.59
C LYS A 279 -2.57 -17.75 -3.08
N LYS A 280 -1.98 -16.85 -2.28
CA LYS A 280 -2.04 -16.87 -0.80
C LYS A 280 -3.44 -16.55 -0.28
N PHE A 281 -4.10 -15.55 -0.86
CA PHE A 281 -5.41 -15.05 -0.42
C PHE A 281 -6.52 -15.30 -1.46
N ARG A 282 -6.62 -16.53 -1.99
CA ARG A 282 -7.60 -16.89 -3.05
C ARG A 282 -9.04 -16.51 -2.72
N GLY A 283 -9.44 -16.57 -1.45
CA GLY A 283 -10.79 -16.18 -1.02
C GLY A 283 -11.05 -14.67 -1.07
N ASN A 284 -10.02 -13.84 -0.88
CA ASN A 284 -10.14 -12.39 -0.75
C ASN A 284 -9.65 -11.61 -1.98
N LEU A 285 -8.77 -12.19 -2.79
CA LEU A 285 -8.17 -11.53 -3.97
C LEU A 285 -8.59 -12.14 -5.30
N ARG A 286 -9.65 -12.98 -5.32
CA ARG A 286 -10.20 -13.51 -6.57
C ARG A 286 -10.88 -12.41 -7.40
N PRO A 287 -10.79 -12.45 -8.74
CA PRO A 287 -11.46 -11.47 -9.62
C PRO A 287 -12.98 -11.40 -9.40
N THR A 288 -13.60 -12.54 -9.09
CA THR A 288 -15.04 -12.73 -8.89
C THR A 288 -15.57 -12.27 -7.54
N LEU A 289 -14.72 -11.71 -6.67
CA LEU A 289 -15.18 -11.17 -5.39
C LEU A 289 -16.14 -9.99 -5.65
N PRO A 290 -17.34 -9.95 -5.03
CA PRO A 290 -18.28 -8.85 -5.21
C PRO A 290 -17.62 -7.52 -4.87
N ILE A 291 -17.76 -6.54 -5.77
CA ILE A 291 -17.08 -5.24 -5.64
C ILE A 291 -17.50 -4.50 -4.36
N GLN A 292 -18.73 -4.68 -3.93
CA GLN A 292 -19.33 -4.06 -2.75
C GLN A 292 -18.60 -4.50 -1.49
N ARG A 293 -18.25 -5.80 -1.41
CA ARG A 293 -17.48 -6.33 -0.29
C ARG A 293 -16.08 -5.71 -0.22
N ILE A 294 -15.46 -5.48 -1.38
CA ILE A 294 -14.14 -4.82 -1.46
C ILE A 294 -14.27 -3.35 -1.06
N ALA A 295 -15.26 -2.65 -1.60
CA ALA A 295 -15.55 -1.26 -1.29
C ALA A 295 -15.78 -1.02 0.21
N LEU A 296 -16.57 -1.88 0.85
CA LEU A 296 -16.81 -1.82 2.29
C LEU A 296 -15.51 -1.98 3.08
N SER A 297 -14.65 -2.91 2.67
CA SER A 297 -13.33 -3.07 3.32
C SER A 297 -12.44 -1.84 3.13
N LEU A 298 -12.53 -1.13 2.00
CA LEU A 298 -11.72 0.06 1.75
C LEU A 298 -12.12 1.29 2.56
N TYR A 299 -13.35 1.35 3.09
CA TYR A 299 -13.77 2.42 4.01
C TYR A 299 -13.07 2.38 5.37
N GLU A 300 -12.62 1.20 5.79
CA GLU A 300 -11.84 1.07 7.00
C GLU A 300 -10.43 1.63 6.79
N ASN A 301 -9.90 2.24 7.85
CA ASN A 301 -8.51 2.68 7.85
C ASN A 301 -7.58 1.48 7.65
N PRO A 302 -6.54 1.60 6.79
CA PRO A 302 -5.56 0.55 6.64
C PRO A 302 -4.84 0.31 7.98
N LYS A 303 -4.69 -0.96 8.36
CA LYS A 303 -3.82 -1.36 9.46
C LYS A 303 -2.38 -1.00 9.12
N SER A 304 -1.69 -0.31 10.02
CA SER A 304 -0.26 -0.07 9.92
C SER A 304 0.52 -1.26 10.47
N LEU A 305 1.56 -1.67 9.77
CA LEU A 305 2.59 -2.55 10.33
C LEU A 305 3.66 -1.72 11.02
N ASP A 306 4.27 -2.28 12.06
CA ASP A 306 5.44 -1.64 12.65
C ASP A 306 6.61 -1.68 11.66
N SER A 307 6.95 -0.50 11.15
CA SER A 307 8.06 -0.31 10.22
C SER A 307 9.42 -0.21 10.94
N GLN A 308 9.46 -0.32 12.27
CA GLN A 308 10.69 -0.33 13.06
C GLN A 308 11.29 -1.72 13.23
N GLU A 309 10.48 -2.78 13.15
CA GLU A 309 10.98 -4.13 13.35
C GLU A 309 12.05 -4.49 12.32
N LYS A 310 13.25 -4.80 12.81
CA LYS A 310 14.34 -5.33 11.98
C LYS A 310 13.92 -6.68 11.44
N GLN A 311 14.04 -6.85 10.13
CA GLN A 311 13.70 -8.09 9.43
C GLN A 311 14.91 -8.53 8.61
N GLU A 312 15.04 -9.82 8.36
CA GLU A 312 16.09 -10.36 7.50
C GLU A 312 15.51 -10.89 6.18
N PRO A 313 16.10 -10.53 5.01
CA PRO A 313 17.03 -9.42 4.82
C PRO A 313 16.37 -8.06 5.13
N ASP A 314 17.19 -7.08 5.51
CA ASP A 314 16.75 -5.72 5.82
C ASP A 314 16.56 -4.89 4.54
N VAL A 315 15.91 -3.73 4.64
CA VAL A 315 15.52 -2.93 3.46
C VAL A 315 16.71 -2.49 2.61
N ALA A 316 17.84 -2.11 3.21
CA ALA A 316 19.04 -1.72 2.45
C ALA A 316 19.66 -2.89 1.66
N GLU A 317 19.63 -4.11 2.21
CA GLU A 317 20.07 -5.31 1.51
C GLU A 317 19.12 -5.63 0.35
N LEU A 318 17.81 -5.42 0.56
CA LEU A 318 16.80 -5.57 -0.49
C LEU A 318 16.93 -4.54 -1.60
N ILE A 319 17.44 -3.35 -1.31
CA ILE A 319 17.74 -2.34 -2.33
C ILE A 319 18.84 -2.84 -3.27
N LEU A 320 19.91 -3.42 -2.72
CA LEU A 320 20.98 -4.01 -3.53
C LEU A 320 20.44 -5.13 -4.42
N LEU A 321 19.61 -6.00 -3.85
CA LEU A 321 18.95 -7.08 -4.60
C LEU A 321 17.97 -6.56 -5.65
N PHE A 322 17.20 -5.51 -5.34
CA PHE A 322 16.22 -4.91 -6.26
C PHE A 322 16.91 -4.33 -7.50
N LEU A 323 17.98 -3.57 -7.28
CA LEU A 323 18.80 -3.02 -8.37
C LEU A 323 19.44 -4.13 -9.19
N THR A 324 20.05 -5.11 -8.52
CA THR A 324 20.68 -6.27 -9.17
C THR A 324 19.67 -7.13 -9.94
N HIS A 325 18.43 -7.22 -9.46
CA HIS A 325 17.35 -7.96 -10.13
C HIS A 325 17.00 -7.30 -11.45
N TYR A 326 16.69 -6.01 -11.43
CA TYR A 326 16.22 -5.33 -12.63
C TYR A 326 17.34 -4.97 -13.61
N ALA A 327 18.59 -4.86 -13.16
CA ALA A 327 19.75 -4.66 -14.05
C ALA A 327 19.98 -5.82 -15.03
N LYS A 328 19.42 -7.01 -14.77
CA LYS A 328 19.57 -8.21 -15.62
C LYS A 328 18.63 -8.24 -16.83
N TYR A 329 17.64 -7.36 -16.88
CA TYR A 329 16.58 -7.43 -17.88
C TYR A 329 16.58 -6.21 -18.81
N ASP A 330 16.36 -6.46 -20.10
CA ASP A 330 16.01 -5.42 -21.05
C ASP A 330 14.51 -5.11 -20.97
N PHE A 331 14.17 -3.95 -20.41
CA PHE A 331 12.77 -3.52 -20.21
C PHE A 331 11.98 -3.34 -21.51
N ASN A 332 12.66 -3.20 -22.66
CA ASN A 332 12.00 -3.12 -23.96
C ASN A 332 11.44 -4.48 -24.40
N ASN A 333 12.21 -5.54 -24.13
CA ASN A 333 11.90 -6.91 -24.54
C ASN A 333 11.40 -7.80 -23.40
N THR A 334 11.26 -7.27 -22.18
CA THR A 334 10.86 -8.06 -21.00
C THR A 334 9.48 -7.68 -20.48
N SER A 335 8.72 -8.68 -20.05
CA SER A 335 7.45 -8.56 -19.35
C SER A 335 7.52 -9.19 -17.96
N PHE A 336 7.09 -8.44 -16.94
CA PHE A 336 7.06 -8.87 -15.55
C PHE A 336 5.63 -9.22 -15.12
N HIS A 337 5.41 -10.43 -14.65
CA HIS A 337 4.08 -10.97 -14.36
C HIS A 337 3.85 -11.13 -12.86
N LEU A 338 3.17 -10.14 -12.27
CA LEU A 338 2.88 -10.12 -10.84
C LEU A 338 1.94 -11.26 -10.36
N HIS A 339 1.13 -11.83 -11.25
CA HIS A 339 0.13 -12.84 -10.88
C HIS A 339 0.74 -14.22 -10.59
N ASN A 340 1.97 -14.47 -11.06
CA ASN A 340 2.69 -15.73 -10.87
C ASN A 340 4.18 -15.54 -10.54
N ALA A 341 4.65 -14.29 -10.39
CA ALA A 341 6.03 -13.92 -10.12
C ALA A 341 7.02 -14.45 -11.19
N THR A 342 6.64 -14.32 -12.45
CA THR A 342 7.45 -14.76 -13.60
C THR A 342 7.89 -13.60 -14.47
N VAL A 343 8.99 -13.83 -15.19
CA VAL A 343 9.53 -12.92 -16.19
C VAL A 343 9.51 -13.63 -17.53
N THR A 344 9.00 -12.98 -18.57
CA THR A 344 8.96 -13.55 -19.92
C THR A 344 9.50 -12.53 -20.92
N GLU A 345 10.09 -13.01 -22.01
CA GLU A 345 10.34 -12.16 -23.17
C GLU A 345 9.01 -11.74 -23.80
N ARG A 346 8.97 -10.52 -24.33
CA ARG A 346 7.88 -10.05 -25.18
C ARG A 346 8.09 -10.72 -26.52
N ASN A 347 7.23 -11.68 -26.86
CA ASN A 347 7.19 -12.23 -28.22
C ASN A 347 7.12 -11.03 -29.19
N GLN A 348 8.19 -10.82 -29.96
CA GLN A 348 8.22 -9.88 -31.06
C GLN A 348 7.27 -10.45 -32.11
N PHE A 349 6.03 -9.93 -32.14
CA PHE A 349 5.09 -10.21 -33.21
C PHE A 349 5.31 -9.23 -34.35
#